data_AF-A0A507CJN5-F1
#
_entry.id   AF-A0A507CJN5-F1
#
_cell.length_a   1.000
_cell.length_b   1.000
_cell.length_c   1.000
_cell.angle_alpha   90.00
_cell.angle_beta   90.00
_cell.angle_gamma   90.00
#
_symmetry.space_group_name_H-M   'P 1'
#
loop_
_entity.id
_entity.type
_entity.pdbx_description
1 polymer ?
#
loop_
_entity_poly.entity_id
_entity_poly.type
_entity_poly.pdbx_seq_one_letter_code
_entity_poly.pdbx_strand_id
1 'polypeptide(L)'
;MWNGPPARPAWQQPPLTPSSHPPPTTMGSAPAAAGPWKQFTNSEGKPYYYNQVTKQTTWDKPEDLKTPLEKALATFHIKEFATQEGRKERQEFLRLIKENTHHGAIPKYKTLCEGMQDSPFWKSLSDDRRRYLFREYSEKIRKEQLDHIREVRKQNMDKFRQLLKSIPEVTIETKWKDAQKLYMQHPLYVTNKPLQSMDPIDFLAIFEAYIKEFEMQHHENVRVQRNKRKRMERENRDVYKSMMAQMVRDGKISPWSMWKDIYPIVKDDPRYTSMLGQGGSTPLELFFEVIFDLDMRYKRERKAVLDFLKELRAEVGPDTTYQMFVDQVTRVGNIEQIDPVVLRAAFEKLSLKAKREHRERRAEMGMGIGIEKRIVQKTEKMILIEKREERRRYKKMDALKSILKKLDSPITTTTPWSEVIPRIQRQPEYEDVDEGTRKEIYDKFISRLIEKAERSVEEDGEEGGSMSKKRSSSKRDSEHHRSSKKHKKHHRSRSRSRSSAGAGAGDEDKERRHKRKRHANRSEDEKDLHMMEAEEGEIVA
;
A
#
# COMPACT_ATOMS: atom_id res chain seq x y z
N MET A 1 -7.05 -72.50 -6.13
CA MET A 1 -5.58 -72.41 -6.32
C MET A 1 -5.12 -71.02 -5.91
N TRP A 2 -3.89 -70.89 -5.40
CA TRP A 2 -3.29 -69.62 -4.95
C TRP A 2 -2.87 -68.70 -6.12
N ASN A 3 -2.97 -67.37 -5.96
CA ASN A 3 -1.83 -66.44 -5.73
C ASN A 3 -2.15 -64.95 -6.01
N GLY A 4 -1.51 -64.03 -5.27
CA GLY A 4 -1.41 -62.60 -5.60
C GLY A 4 -1.72 -61.62 -4.46
N PRO A 5 -0.74 -60.88 -3.90
CA PRO A 5 -0.97 -59.92 -2.80
C PRO A 5 -1.36 -58.50 -3.29
N PRO A 6 -2.07 -57.70 -2.47
CA PRO A 6 -2.62 -56.39 -2.86
C PRO A 6 -1.70 -55.19 -2.58
N ALA A 7 -2.09 -54.04 -3.14
CA ALA A 7 -1.38 -52.77 -3.12
C ALA A 7 -1.56 -51.93 -1.84
N ARG A 8 -0.72 -50.90 -1.70
CA ARG A 8 -0.91 -49.76 -0.77
C ARG A 8 -2.10 -48.90 -1.19
N PRO A 9 -2.72 -48.20 -0.23
CA PRO A 9 -3.05 -46.79 -0.43
C PRO A 9 -2.53 -45.91 0.72
N ALA A 10 -2.68 -44.59 0.58
CA ALA A 10 -2.19 -43.60 1.53
C ALA A 10 -3.27 -42.57 1.90
N TRP A 11 -3.11 -41.94 3.07
CA TRP A 11 -3.79 -40.74 3.58
C TRP A 11 -5.27 -40.84 3.98
N GLN A 12 -5.53 -40.78 5.30
CA GLN A 12 -6.31 -39.72 5.96
C GLN A 12 -6.10 -39.76 7.49
N GLN A 13 -6.20 -38.59 8.16
CA GLN A 13 -6.01 -38.39 9.62
C GLN A 13 -7.40 -38.38 10.34
N PRO A 14 -7.57 -38.15 11.66
CA PRO A 14 -6.63 -37.97 12.81
C PRO A 14 -6.96 -39.06 13.90
N PRO A 15 -6.92 -38.90 15.25
CA PRO A 15 -6.43 -37.80 16.12
C PRO A 15 -5.61 -38.20 17.39
N LEU A 16 -5.16 -37.14 18.07
CA LEU A 16 -4.78 -36.95 19.49
C LEU A 16 -4.98 -38.11 20.51
N THR A 17 -3.92 -38.44 21.25
CA THR A 17 -3.87 -38.36 22.74
C THR A 17 -2.42 -38.56 23.25
N PRO A 18 -2.08 -38.10 24.47
CA PRO A 18 -0.73 -38.25 25.04
C PRO A 18 -0.61 -39.54 25.86
N SER A 19 0.57 -40.18 25.85
CA SER A 19 0.92 -41.17 26.88
C SER A 19 2.38 -41.05 27.33
N SER A 20 2.54 -41.07 28.64
CA SER A 20 3.79 -41.07 29.39
C SER A 20 4.32 -42.49 29.59
N HIS A 21 5.64 -42.71 29.52
CA HIS A 21 6.28 -43.82 30.24
C HIS A 21 7.67 -43.42 30.81
N PRO A 22 8.16 -44.12 31.85
CA PRO A 22 9.18 -43.62 32.80
C PRO A 22 10.61 -44.16 32.48
N PRO A 23 11.66 -43.88 33.30
CA PRO A 23 13.06 -44.00 32.89
C PRO A 23 13.73 -45.33 33.28
N PRO A 24 14.96 -45.60 32.79
CA PRO A 24 15.92 -46.50 33.44
C PRO A 24 16.95 -45.74 34.29
N THR A 25 17.48 -46.47 35.27
CA THR A 25 18.20 -45.99 36.46
C THR A 25 19.73 -45.87 36.29
N THR A 26 20.28 -44.78 36.83
CA THR A 26 21.63 -44.58 37.44
C THR A 26 22.86 -45.36 36.97
N MET A 27 23.90 -44.60 36.62
CA MET A 27 25.25 -44.79 37.18
C MET A 27 25.77 -43.42 37.68
N GLY A 28 26.36 -43.38 38.88
CA GLY A 28 26.65 -42.12 39.59
C GLY A 28 28.12 -41.68 39.56
N SER A 29 28.34 -40.38 39.74
CA SER A 29 29.56 -39.83 40.35
C SER A 29 29.23 -38.50 41.05
N ALA A 30 30.07 -38.11 42.01
CA ALA A 30 29.79 -37.13 43.07
C ALA A 30 29.83 -35.65 42.60
N PRO A 31 29.35 -34.67 43.40
CA PRO A 31 28.88 -33.39 42.89
C PRO A 31 29.95 -32.30 42.78
N ALA A 32 29.88 -31.48 41.73
CA ALA A 32 30.56 -30.19 41.65
C ALA A 32 29.75 -29.19 40.81
N ALA A 33 29.37 -28.06 41.42
CA ALA A 33 28.85 -26.84 40.80
C ALA A 33 27.88 -27.01 39.60
N ALA A 34 26.62 -27.36 39.89
CA ALA A 34 25.57 -27.47 38.88
C ALA A 34 25.16 -26.09 38.31
N GLY A 35 25.85 -25.64 37.24
CA GLY A 35 25.33 -24.63 36.33
C GLY A 35 24.06 -25.15 35.61
N PRO A 36 23.27 -24.26 34.97
CA PRO A 36 21.98 -24.62 34.37
C PRO A 36 22.10 -25.49 33.11
N TRP A 37 23.30 -25.85 32.68
CA TRP A 37 23.56 -26.63 31.47
C TRP A 37 23.65 -28.13 31.77
N LYS A 38 23.06 -28.97 30.91
CA LYS A 38 23.26 -30.43 30.92
C LYS A 38 23.66 -30.92 29.53
N GLN A 39 24.55 -31.92 29.50
CA GLN A 39 24.93 -32.62 28.28
C GLN A 39 23.92 -33.71 27.96
N PHE A 40 23.56 -33.82 26.67
CA PHE A 40 22.74 -34.86 26.08
C PHE A 40 23.43 -35.35 24.81
N THR A 41 23.00 -36.48 24.26
CA THR A 41 23.54 -37.05 23.02
C THR A 41 22.42 -37.19 21.99
N ASN A 42 22.67 -36.81 20.73
CA ASN A 42 21.68 -37.00 19.66
C ASN A 42 21.69 -38.46 19.14
N SER A 43 20.77 -38.77 18.22
CA SER A 43 20.68 -40.09 17.57
C SER A 43 21.90 -40.46 16.69
N GLU A 44 22.81 -39.52 16.45
CA GLU A 44 24.08 -39.75 15.72
C GLU A 44 25.29 -39.89 16.67
N GLY A 45 25.07 -39.97 17.98
CA GLY A 45 26.15 -40.09 18.97
C GLY A 45 26.88 -38.77 19.29
N LYS A 46 26.46 -37.63 18.74
CA LYS A 46 27.10 -36.32 18.98
C LYS A 46 26.56 -35.68 20.27
N PRO A 47 27.44 -35.22 21.18
CA PRO A 47 27.01 -34.51 22.37
C PRO A 47 26.52 -33.10 22.02
N TYR A 48 25.43 -32.68 22.66
CA TYR A 48 24.92 -31.31 22.65
C TYR A 48 24.59 -30.87 24.08
N TYR A 49 24.66 -29.57 24.33
CA TYR A 49 24.49 -29.01 25.67
C TYR A 49 23.24 -28.14 25.72
N TYR A 50 22.38 -28.41 26.69
CA TYR A 50 21.08 -27.78 26.85
C TYR A 50 21.00 -27.00 28.16
N ASN A 51 20.70 -25.71 28.07
CA ASN A 51 20.44 -24.86 29.22
C ASN A 51 19.00 -25.08 29.71
N GLN A 52 18.84 -25.67 30.89
CA GLN A 52 17.54 -25.96 31.47
C GLN A 52 16.75 -24.70 31.82
N VAL A 53 17.42 -23.56 32.04
CA VAL A 53 16.82 -22.26 32.40
C VAL A 53 16.48 -21.45 31.15
N THR A 54 17.46 -21.16 30.27
CA THR A 54 17.25 -20.33 29.06
C THR A 54 16.67 -21.09 27.87
N LYS A 55 16.54 -22.43 27.96
CA LYS A 55 16.04 -23.32 26.91
C LYS A 55 16.88 -23.34 25.62
N GLN A 56 18.11 -22.83 25.68
CA GLN A 56 19.04 -22.80 24.54
C GLN A 56 19.79 -24.13 24.41
N THR A 57 20.06 -24.56 23.17
CA THR A 57 20.98 -25.64 22.84
C THR A 57 22.24 -25.08 22.19
N THR A 58 23.40 -25.65 22.51
CA THR A 58 24.68 -25.36 21.85
C THR A 58 25.44 -26.66 21.60
N TRP A 59 26.28 -26.66 20.57
CA TRP A 59 27.20 -27.75 20.25
C TRP A 59 28.55 -27.59 20.98
N ASP A 60 28.91 -26.36 21.34
CA ASP A 60 30.13 -26.04 22.08
C ASP A 60 29.93 -26.20 23.58
N LYS A 61 30.86 -26.88 24.27
CA LYS A 61 30.79 -27.15 25.72
C LYS A 61 30.70 -25.84 26.52
N PRO A 62 29.57 -25.55 27.20
CA PRO A 62 29.36 -24.31 27.94
C PRO A 62 30.41 -24.13 29.03
N GLU A 63 30.73 -22.89 29.35
CA GLU A 63 31.78 -22.59 30.34
C GLU A 63 31.48 -23.22 31.70
N ASP A 64 30.23 -23.24 32.15
CA ASP A 64 29.85 -23.88 33.42
C ASP A 64 30.20 -25.38 33.48
N LEU A 65 30.16 -26.08 32.34
CA LEU A 65 30.47 -27.51 32.23
C LEU A 65 31.94 -27.81 31.90
N LYS A 66 32.73 -26.80 31.50
CA LYS A 66 34.18 -27.00 31.32
C LYS A 66 34.82 -27.33 32.67
N THR A 67 35.60 -28.41 32.73
CA THR A 67 36.26 -28.83 33.97
C THR A 67 37.25 -27.74 34.44
N PRO A 68 37.62 -27.70 35.73
CA PRO A 68 38.66 -26.79 36.20
C PRO A 68 39.97 -26.93 35.41
N LEU A 69 40.30 -28.15 34.95
CA LEU A 69 41.46 -28.42 34.10
C LEU A 69 41.29 -27.88 32.67
N GLU A 70 40.12 -28.05 32.04
CA GLU A 70 39.84 -27.48 30.70
C GLU A 70 39.81 -25.95 30.73
N LYS A 71 39.23 -25.36 31.79
CA LYS A 71 39.26 -23.91 32.06
C LYS A 71 40.68 -23.43 32.28
N ALA A 72 41.46 -24.15 33.09
CA ALA A 72 42.86 -23.84 33.34
C ALA A 72 43.66 -23.92 32.05
N LEU A 73 43.59 -25.00 31.27
CA LEU A 73 44.31 -25.16 30.00
C LEU A 73 43.96 -24.05 29.00
N ALA A 74 42.68 -23.73 28.81
CA ALA A 74 42.25 -22.61 27.96
C ALA A 74 42.78 -21.26 28.48
N THR A 75 42.72 -21.02 29.79
CA THR A 75 43.20 -19.77 30.42
C THR A 75 44.72 -19.66 30.43
N PHE A 76 45.45 -20.77 30.61
CA PHE A 76 46.90 -20.85 30.55
C PHE A 76 47.37 -20.55 29.13
N HIS A 77 46.80 -21.23 28.13
CA HIS A 77 47.02 -20.89 26.72
C HIS A 77 46.76 -19.39 26.48
N ILE A 78 45.57 -18.85 26.79
CA ILE A 78 45.25 -17.42 26.59
C ILE A 78 46.25 -16.48 27.30
N LYS A 79 46.69 -16.80 28.52
CA LYS A 79 47.70 -16.01 29.24
C LYS A 79 49.08 -16.10 28.56
N GLU A 80 49.46 -17.28 28.07
CA GLU A 80 50.71 -17.55 27.35
C GLU A 80 50.73 -16.94 25.93
N PHE A 81 49.57 -16.73 25.30
CA PHE A 81 49.44 -15.85 24.13
C PHE A 81 49.70 -14.39 24.49
N ALA A 82 49.30 -13.98 25.69
CA ALA A 82 49.36 -12.59 26.15
C ALA A 82 50.72 -12.18 26.76
N THR A 83 51.55 -13.10 27.27
CA THR A 83 52.86 -12.77 27.87
C THR A 83 53.80 -12.09 26.88
N GLN A 84 54.70 -11.25 27.39
CA GLN A 84 55.72 -10.61 26.54
C GLN A 84 56.67 -11.65 25.94
N GLU A 85 56.96 -12.74 26.65
CA GLU A 85 57.79 -13.84 26.20
C GLU A 85 57.15 -14.59 25.03
N GLY A 86 55.89 -15.03 25.15
CA GLY A 86 55.17 -15.69 24.05
C GLY A 86 55.05 -14.82 22.78
N ARG A 87 54.99 -13.49 22.94
CA ARG A 87 55.06 -12.55 21.79
C ARG A 87 56.46 -12.47 21.18
N LYS A 88 57.50 -12.40 22.00
CA LYS A 88 58.90 -12.43 21.54
C LYS A 88 59.22 -13.74 20.83
N GLU A 89 58.80 -14.87 21.37
CA GLU A 89 58.95 -16.19 20.73
C GLU A 89 58.29 -16.23 19.35
N ARG A 90 57.05 -15.76 19.20
CA ARG A 90 56.41 -15.68 17.88
C ARG A 90 57.17 -14.78 16.91
N GLN A 91 57.66 -13.63 17.36
CA GLN A 91 58.42 -12.70 16.52
C GLN A 91 59.75 -13.30 16.06
N GLU A 92 60.51 -13.91 16.98
CA GLU A 92 61.80 -14.54 16.71
C GLU A 92 61.64 -15.78 15.81
N PHE A 93 60.61 -16.60 16.06
CA PHE A 93 60.24 -17.74 15.22
C PHE A 93 59.85 -17.31 13.80
N LEU A 94 59.07 -16.23 13.66
CA LEU A 94 58.73 -15.66 12.35
C LEU A 94 59.94 -15.05 11.64
N ARG A 95 60.92 -14.49 12.37
CA ARG A 95 62.18 -14.00 11.79
C ARG A 95 63.00 -15.18 11.26
N LEU A 96 63.18 -16.21 12.07
CA LEU A 96 63.95 -17.41 11.74
C LEU A 96 63.35 -18.18 10.55
N ILE A 97 62.02 -18.24 10.43
CA ILE A 97 61.36 -18.79 9.23
C ILE A 97 61.63 -17.93 8.00
N LYS A 98 61.55 -16.59 8.10
CA LYS A 98 61.83 -15.69 6.95
C LYS A 98 63.29 -15.78 6.46
N GLU A 99 64.22 -16.02 7.37
CA GLU A 99 65.64 -16.21 7.06
C GLU A 99 65.89 -17.56 6.34
N ASN A 100 65.15 -18.61 6.70
CA ASN A 100 65.39 -19.98 6.23
C ASN A 100 64.34 -20.51 5.21
N THR A 101 63.37 -19.70 4.78
CA THR A 101 62.27 -20.14 3.89
C THR A 101 61.78 -19.01 3.00
N HIS A 102 61.47 -19.33 1.74
CA HIS A 102 60.87 -18.38 0.80
C HIS A 102 59.53 -17.82 1.32
N HIS A 103 59.30 -16.53 1.07
CA HIS A 103 58.12 -15.82 1.56
C HIS A 103 56.80 -16.49 1.13
N GLY A 104 55.97 -16.86 2.09
CA GLY A 104 54.66 -17.50 1.84
C GLY A 104 54.72 -19.00 1.54
N ALA A 105 55.87 -19.66 1.65
CA ALA A 105 55.97 -21.12 1.56
C ALA A 105 55.76 -21.80 2.92
N ILE A 106 55.22 -23.01 2.91
CA ILE A 106 55.07 -23.85 4.11
C ILE A 106 56.08 -25.00 3.99
N PRO A 107 57.23 -24.94 4.70
CA PRO A 107 58.25 -25.98 4.61
C PRO A 107 57.79 -27.24 5.34
N LYS A 108 58.35 -28.40 5.00
CA LYS A 108 58.11 -29.62 5.79
C LYS A 108 58.75 -29.44 7.17
N TYR A 109 58.05 -29.79 8.26
CA TYR A 109 58.56 -29.63 9.62
C TYR A 109 59.95 -30.24 9.81
N LYS A 110 60.23 -31.41 9.20
CA LYS A 110 61.55 -32.05 9.25
C LYS A 110 62.66 -31.15 8.67
N THR A 111 62.47 -30.62 7.46
CA THR A 111 63.41 -29.71 6.80
C THR A 111 63.59 -28.41 7.58
N LEU A 112 62.52 -27.93 8.23
CA LEU A 112 62.56 -26.77 9.11
C LEU A 112 63.38 -27.06 10.39
N CYS A 113 63.28 -28.26 10.96
CA CYS A 113 64.13 -28.69 12.08
C CYS A 113 65.61 -28.75 11.67
N GLU A 114 65.90 -29.36 10.52
CA GLU A 114 67.25 -29.54 9.98
C GLU A 114 67.93 -28.17 9.73
N GLY A 115 67.24 -27.22 9.09
CA GLY A 115 67.78 -25.89 8.79
C GLY A 115 67.94 -24.95 10.00
N MET A 116 67.28 -25.22 11.13
CA MET A 116 67.25 -24.33 12.30
C MET A 116 67.86 -24.97 13.56
N GLN A 117 68.41 -26.19 13.44
CA GLN A 117 68.95 -26.97 14.56
C GLN A 117 70.01 -26.21 15.39
N ASP A 118 70.79 -25.33 14.75
CA ASP A 118 71.92 -24.63 15.37
C ASP A 118 71.54 -23.31 16.04
N SER A 119 70.34 -22.79 15.78
CA SER A 119 69.84 -21.55 16.38
C SER A 119 69.69 -21.66 17.91
N PRO A 120 70.28 -20.76 18.70
CA PRO A 120 70.10 -20.74 20.16
C PRO A 120 68.62 -20.64 20.57
N PHE A 121 67.84 -19.84 19.83
CA PHE A 121 66.40 -19.69 20.05
C PHE A 121 65.65 -21.00 19.78
N TRP A 122 66.00 -21.72 18.71
CA TRP A 122 65.41 -23.04 18.44
C TRP A 122 65.70 -24.02 19.58
N LYS A 123 66.95 -24.09 20.03
CA LYS A 123 67.39 -24.94 21.15
C LYS A 123 66.66 -24.62 22.46
N SER A 124 66.32 -23.35 22.75
CA SER A 124 65.59 -22.97 23.97
C SER A 124 64.11 -23.39 24.01
N LEU A 125 63.48 -23.69 22.87
CA LEU A 125 62.08 -24.12 22.82
C LEU A 125 61.93 -25.64 23.01
N SER A 126 60.87 -26.09 23.69
CA SER A 126 60.45 -27.50 23.71
C SER A 126 59.90 -27.95 22.35
N ASP A 127 59.92 -29.26 22.05
CA ASP A 127 59.38 -29.77 20.76
C ASP A 127 57.87 -29.47 20.62
N ASP A 128 57.09 -29.59 21.69
CA ASP A 128 55.68 -29.19 21.69
C ASP A 128 55.50 -27.71 21.35
N ARG A 129 56.36 -26.81 21.87
CA ARG A 129 56.32 -25.38 21.54
C ARG A 129 56.73 -25.10 20.10
N ARG A 130 57.77 -25.78 19.59
CA ARG A 130 58.19 -25.69 18.17
C ARG A 130 57.07 -26.16 17.23
N ARG A 131 56.44 -27.30 17.53
CA ARG A 131 55.26 -27.82 16.78
C ARG A 131 54.06 -26.88 16.86
N TYR A 132 53.83 -26.28 18.03
CA TYR A 132 52.77 -25.30 18.21
C TYR A 132 52.98 -24.07 17.31
N LEU A 133 54.15 -23.42 17.41
CA LEU A 133 54.48 -22.22 16.62
C LEU A 133 54.50 -22.53 15.11
N PHE A 134 54.97 -23.72 14.71
CA PHE A 134 54.92 -24.16 13.31
C PHE A 134 53.49 -24.37 12.81
N ARG A 135 52.59 -24.91 13.65
CA ARG A 135 51.17 -25.05 13.32
C ARG A 135 50.51 -23.68 13.14
N GLU A 136 50.72 -22.76 14.09
CA GLU A 136 50.22 -21.37 14.04
C GLU A 136 50.69 -20.67 12.76
N TYR A 137 51.98 -20.76 12.42
CA TYR A 137 52.51 -20.25 11.15
C TYR A 137 51.87 -20.91 9.92
N SER A 138 51.78 -22.24 9.90
CA SER A 138 51.23 -22.97 8.76
C SER A 138 49.74 -22.65 8.52
N GLU A 139 48.96 -22.52 9.60
CA GLU A 139 47.55 -22.10 9.53
C GLU A 139 47.43 -20.65 9.05
N LYS A 140 48.28 -19.75 9.54
CA LYS A 140 48.35 -18.37 9.07
C LYS A 140 48.65 -18.28 7.57
N ILE A 141 49.69 -18.96 7.07
CA ILE A 141 50.05 -18.92 5.64
C ILE A 141 48.95 -19.54 4.77
N ARG A 142 48.35 -20.68 5.16
CA ARG A 142 47.21 -21.25 4.43
C ARG A 142 46.03 -20.28 4.38
N LYS A 143 45.76 -19.57 5.48
CA LYS A 143 44.71 -18.55 5.54
C LYS A 143 45.03 -17.37 4.61
N GLU A 144 46.24 -16.83 4.66
CA GLU A 144 46.68 -15.72 3.79
C GLU A 144 46.61 -16.11 2.30
N GLN A 145 47.03 -17.33 1.94
CA GLN A 145 46.90 -17.87 0.58
C GLN A 145 45.42 -18.01 0.16
N LEU A 146 44.57 -18.57 1.04
CA LEU A 146 43.15 -18.75 0.76
C LEU A 146 42.41 -17.42 0.64
N ASP A 147 42.72 -16.44 1.49
CA ASP A 147 42.15 -15.10 1.45
C ASP A 147 42.65 -14.32 0.22
N HIS A 148 43.90 -14.52 -0.21
CA HIS A 148 44.40 -13.99 -1.49
C HIS A 148 43.64 -14.58 -2.70
N ILE A 149 43.43 -15.91 -2.73
CA ILE A 149 42.64 -16.58 -3.78
C ILE A 149 41.20 -16.06 -3.81
N ARG A 150 40.57 -15.86 -2.63
CA ARG A 150 39.22 -15.28 -2.50
C ARG A 150 39.16 -13.86 -3.04
N GLU A 151 40.12 -13.02 -2.71
CA GLU A 151 40.16 -11.62 -3.15
C GLU A 151 40.43 -11.52 -4.65
N VAL A 152 41.32 -12.35 -5.23
CA VAL A 152 41.52 -12.42 -6.69
C VAL A 152 40.25 -12.90 -7.40
N ARG A 153 39.57 -13.93 -6.88
CA ARG A 153 38.27 -14.40 -7.41
C ARG A 153 37.27 -13.24 -7.41
N LYS A 154 37.03 -12.62 -6.26
CA LYS A 154 36.13 -11.47 -6.09
C LYS A 154 36.45 -10.33 -7.06
N GLN A 155 37.71 -9.93 -7.19
CA GLN A 155 38.14 -8.88 -8.14
C GLN A 155 37.86 -9.26 -9.59
N ASN A 156 37.98 -10.53 -9.97
CA ASN A 156 37.62 -11.00 -11.31
C ASN A 156 36.09 -11.02 -11.50
N MET A 157 35.32 -11.41 -10.47
CA MET A 157 33.85 -11.33 -10.49
C MET A 157 33.37 -9.89 -10.68
N ASP A 158 33.95 -8.94 -9.94
CA ASP A 158 33.63 -7.50 -10.04
C ASP A 158 34.00 -6.94 -11.43
N LYS A 159 35.15 -7.34 -12.00
CA LYS A 159 35.53 -6.97 -13.38
C LYS A 159 34.56 -7.54 -14.41
N PHE A 160 34.05 -8.77 -14.23
CA PHE A 160 33.05 -9.34 -15.12
C PHE A 160 31.72 -8.57 -15.04
N ARG A 161 31.27 -8.20 -13.83
CA ARG A 161 30.06 -7.37 -13.65
C ARG A 161 30.21 -5.98 -14.29
N GLN A 162 31.39 -5.36 -14.18
CA GLN A 162 31.69 -4.10 -14.88
C GLN A 162 31.67 -4.25 -16.40
N LEU A 163 32.15 -5.39 -16.93
CA LEU A 163 32.11 -5.71 -18.34
C LEU A 163 30.67 -5.91 -18.84
N LEU A 164 29.81 -6.66 -18.11
CA LEU A 164 28.39 -6.77 -18.44
C LEU A 164 27.69 -5.40 -18.48
N LYS A 165 28.10 -4.48 -17.59
CA LYS A 165 27.60 -3.10 -17.57
C LYS A 165 28.12 -2.23 -18.73
N SER A 166 29.24 -2.58 -19.37
CA SER A 166 29.78 -1.84 -20.52
C SER A 166 29.23 -2.30 -21.87
N ILE A 167 28.45 -3.38 -21.92
CA ILE A 167 27.85 -3.91 -23.15
C ILE A 167 26.40 -3.39 -23.24
N PRO A 168 26.10 -2.40 -24.11
CA PRO A 168 24.74 -1.84 -24.23
C PRO A 168 23.71 -2.82 -24.82
N GLU A 169 24.17 -3.89 -25.49
CA GLU A 169 23.33 -4.96 -26.04
C GLU A 169 22.76 -5.90 -24.96
N VAL A 170 23.25 -5.87 -23.71
CA VAL A 170 22.70 -6.68 -22.61
C VAL A 170 21.44 -6.02 -22.07
N THR A 171 20.30 -6.47 -22.60
CA THR A 171 18.94 -6.10 -22.16
C THR A 171 18.40 -7.07 -21.10
N ILE A 172 17.25 -6.73 -20.51
CA ILE A 172 16.52 -7.56 -19.53
C ILE A 172 16.20 -8.96 -20.08
N GLU A 173 15.87 -9.05 -21.37
CA GLU A 173 15.49 -10.32 -22.02
C GLU A 173 16.71 -11.15 -22.47
N THR A 174 17.92 -10.66 -22.23
CA THR A 174 19.15 -11.32 -22.69
C THR A 174 19.36 -12.64 -21.97
N LYS A 175 19.45 -13.72 -22.73
CA LYS A 175 19.73 -15.07 -22.21
C LYS A 175 21.22 -15.29 -22.04
N TRP A 176 21.60 -16.18 -21.12
CA TRP A 176 23.00 -16.51 -20.85
C TRP A 176 23.82 -16.82 -22.11
N LYS A 177 23.28 -17.62 -23.04
CA LYS A 177 23.98 -18.00 -24.28
C LYS A 177 24.29 -16.81 -25.21
N ASP A 178 23.50 -15.75 -25.15
CA ASP A 178 23.66 -14.58 -26.01
C ASP A 178 24.56 -13.55 -25.34
N ALA A 179 24.39 -13.32 -24.03
CA ALA A 179 25.37 -12.63 -23.20
C ALA A 179 26.77 -13.24 -23.32
N GLN A 180 26.87 -14.57 -23.38
CA GLN A 180 28.14 -15.28 -23.54
C GLN A 180 28.84 -14.94 -24.86
N LYS A 181 28.12 -14.89 -25.98
CA LYS A 181 28.69 -14.46 -27.27
C LYS A 181 29.17 -13.00 -27.20
N LEU A 182 28.37 -12.12 -26.59
CA LEU A 182 28.67 -10.70 -26.46
C LEU A 182 29.94 -10.47 -25.62
N TYR A 183 30.04 -11.03 -24.41
CA TYR A 183 31.21 -10.79 -23.56
C TYR A 183 32.48 -11.46 -24.08
N MET A 184 32.38 -12.64 -24.72
CA MET A 184 33.57 -13.33 -25.25
C MET A 184 34.25 -12.56 -26.39
N GLN A 185 33.50 -11.75 -27.13
CA GLN A 185 34.01 -10.87 -28.18
C GLN A 185 34.47 -9.50 -27.65
N HIS A 186 34.10 -9.15 -26.41
CA HIS A 186 34.36 -7.83 -25.86
C HIS A 186 35.85 -7.63 -25.51
N PRO A 187 36.50 -6.50 -25.88
CA PRO A 187 37.94 -6.30 -25.68
C PRO A 187 38.42 -6.50 -24.24
N LEU A 188 37.63 -6.05 -23.25
CA LEU A 188 37.97 -6.21 -21.83
C LEU A 188 38.05 -7.67 -21.36
N TYR A 189 37.38 -8.61 -22.05
CA TYR A 189 37.50 -10.04 -21.80
C TYR A 189 38.76 -10.61 -22.45
N VAL A 190 38.96 -10.32 -23.74
CA VAL A 190 40.07 -10.85 -24.55
C VAL A 190 41.44 -10.42 -23.99
N THR A 191 41.57 -9.19 -23.48
CA THR A 191 42.83 -8.70 -22.91
C THR A 191 43.15 -9.28 -21.52
N ASN A 192 42.15 -9.72 -20.76
CA ASN A 192 42.28 -9.99 -19.33
C ASN A 192 42.37 -11.50 -19.01
N LYS A 193 43.59 -12.05 -19.08
CA LYS A 193 43.86 -13.48 -18.80
C LYS A 193 43.32 -13.96 -17.43
N PRO A 194 43.49 -13.24 -16.30
CA PRO A 194 42.85 -13.61 -15.03
C PRO A 194 41.33 -13.77 -15.11
N LEU A 195 40.64 -12.92 -15.89
CA LEU A 195 39.20 -13.01 -16.09
C LEU A 195 38.80 -14.29 -16.84
N GLN A 196 39.55 -14.64 -17.89
CA GLN A 196 39.35 -15.88 -18.67
C GLN A 196 39.55 -17.16 -17.84
N SER A 197 40.34 -17.09 -16.75
CA SER A 197 40.58 -18.22 -15.84
C SER A 197 39.53 -18.40 -14.74
N MET A 198 38.47 -17.59 -14.72
CA MET A 198 37.39 -17.70 -13.73
C MET A 198 36.50 -18.93 -13.98
N ASP A 199 35.89 -19.47 -12.92
CA ASP A 199 35.01 -20.64 -13.00
C ASP A 199 33.74 -20.32 -13.82
N PRO A 200 33.33 -21.17 -14.80
CA PRO A 200 32.05 -21.05 -15.50
C PRO A 200 30.81 -20.87 -14.60
N ILE A 201 30.85 -21.40 -13.37
CA ILE A 201 29.79 -21.24 -12.37
C ILE A 201 29.75 -19.79 -11.84
N ASP A 202 30.90 -19.15 -11.63
CA ASP A 202 30.95 -17.75 -11.20
C ASP A 202 30.41 -16.82 -12.28
N PHE A 203 30.78 -17.07 -13.53
CA PHE A 203 30.28 -16.35 -14.70
C PHE A 203 28.75 -16.35 -14.76
N LEU A 204 28.13 -17.53 -14.57
CA LEU A 204 26.68 -17.70 -14.47
C LEU A 204 26.08 -16.94 -13.26
N ALA A 205 26.66 -17.11 -12.07
CA ALA A 205 26.15 -16.50 -10.83
C ALA A 205 26.18 -14.96 -10.87
N ILE A 206 27.23 -14.36 -11.46
CA ILE A 206 27.32 -12.91 -11.64
C ILE A 206 26.30 -12.43 -12.67
N PHE A 207 26.09 -13.18 -13.75
CA PHE A 207 25.12 -12.84 -14.77
C PHE A 207 23.68 -12.90 -14.25
N GLU A 208 23.32 -13.96 -13.52
CA GLU A 208 22.01 -14.07 -12.85
C GLU A 208 21.79 -12.89 -11.89
N ALA A 209 22.78 -12.58 -11.05
CA ALA A 209 22.71 -11.45 -10.14
C ALA A 209 22.61 -10.10 -10.86
N TYR A 210 23.31 -9.93 -11.99
CA TYR A 210 23.30 -8.72 -12.81
C TYR A 210 21.94 -8.53 -13.52
N ILE A 211 21.41 -9.56 -14.18
CA ILE A 211 20.09 -9.50 -14.84
C ILE A 211 19.00 -9.24 -13.79
N LYS A 212 19.03 -9.92 -12.64
CA LYS A 212 18.06 -9.69 -11.55
C LYS A 212 18.13 -8.27 -10.97
N GLU A 213 19.33 -7.71 -10.83
CA GLU A 213 19.51 -6.31 -10.44
C GLU A 213 18.98 -5.35 -11.52
N PHE A 214 19.22 -5.65 -12.80
CA PHE A 214 18.78 -4.84 -13.93
C PHE A 214 17.25 -4.88 -14.13
N GLU A 215 16.64 -6.06 -13.96
CA GLU A 215 15.19 -6.27 -13.86
C GLU A 215 14.60 -5.41 -12.73
N MET A 216 15.18 -5.48 -11.53
CA MET A 216 14.73 -4.70 -10.37
C MET A 216 14.83 -3.20 -10.63
N GLN A 217 15.94 -2.73 -11.20
CA GLN A 217 16.12 -1.32 -11.56
C GLN A 217 15.12 -0.88 -12.64
N HIS A 218 14.82 -1.72 -13.63
CA HIS A 218 13.82 -1.43 -14.64
C HIS A 218 12.40 -1.36 -14.05
N HIS A 219 11.99 -2.33 -13.25
CA HIS A 219 10.70 -2.33 -12.56
C HIS A 219 10.56 -1.11 -11.65
N GLU A 220 11.62 -0.73 -10.92
CA GLU A 220 11.60 0.48 -10.09
C GLU A 220 11.47 1.75 -10.93
N ASN A 221 12.20 1.86 -12.04
CA ASN A 221 12.07 2.97 -12.97
C ASN A 221 10.65 3.07 -13.55
N VAL A 222 10.06 1.95 -13.98
CA VAL A 222 8.66 1.89 -14.46
C VAL A 222 7.68 2.30 -13.35
N ARG A 223 7.89 1.82 -12.11
CA ARG A 223 7.07 2.17 -10.94
C ARG A 223 7.15 3.66 -10.61
N VAL A 224 8.34 4.24 -10.59
CA VAL A 224 8.59 5.67 -10.37
C VAL A 224 7.94 6.50 -11.48
N GLN A 225 8.05 6.11 -12.74
CA GLN A 225 7.39 6.82 -13.85
C GLN A 225 5.85 6.69 -13.80
N ARG A 226 5.30 5.50 -13.50
CA ARG A 226 3.84 5.29 -13.28
C ARG A 226 3.34 6.19 -12.14
N ASN A 227 4.09 6.31 -11.05
CA ASN A 227 3.74 7.15 -9.90
C ASN A 227 3.89 8.65 -10.18
N LYS A 228 4.91 9.06 -10.94
CA LYS A 228 5.09 10.45 -11.41
C LYS A 228 3.93 10.85 -12.33
N ARG A 229 3.53 9.98 -13.26
CA ARG A 229 2.36 10.20 -14.13
C ARG A 229 1.06 10.31 -13.30
N LYS A 230 0.78 9.34 -12.42
CA LYS A 230 -0.38 9.38 -11.49
C LYS A 230 -0.39 10.61 -10.56
N ARG A 231 0.75 11.25 -10.28
CA ARG A 231 0.83 12.51 -9.52
C ARG A 231 0.45 13.70 -10.40
N MET A 232 1.06 13.81 -11.58
CA MET A 232 0.76 14.85 -12.57
C MET A 232 -0.71 14.84 -13.01
N GLU A 233 -1.29 13.65 -13.23
CA GLU A 233 -2.73 13.49 -13.52
C GLU A 233 -3.63 14.00 -12.39
N ARG A 234 -3.21 13.87 -11.12
CA ARG A 234 -3.95 14.43 -9.97
C ARG A 234 -3.82 15.94 -9.89
N GLU A 235 -2.61 16.46 -10.07
CA GLU A 235 -2.33 17.90 -10.07
C GLU A 235 -3.12 18.62 -11.18
N ASN A 236 -3.15 18.05 -12.40
CA ASN A 236 -3.97 18.55 -13.50
C ASN A 236 -5.47 18.56 -13.18
N ARG A 237 -5.97 17.52 -12.48
CA ARG A 237 -7.36 17.48 -11.97
C ARG A 237 -7.64 18.60 -10.97
N ASP A 238 -6.75 18.81 -10.00
CA ASP A 238 -6.95 19.81 -8.95
C ASP A 238 -6.86 21.25 -9.51
N VAL A 239 -5.99 21.47 -10.50
CA VAL A 239 -5.88 22.73 -11.25
C VAL A 239 -7.15 22.98 -12.09
N TYR A 240 -7.68 21.97 -12.78
CA TYR A 240 -8.95 22.08 -13.51
C TYR A 240 -10.14 22.34 -12.56
N LYS A 241 -10.23 21.61 -11.43
CA LYS A 241 -11.23 21.87 -10.38
C LYS A 241 -11.17 23.31 -9.87
N SER A 242 -9.96 23.84 -9.68
CA SER A 242 -9.74 25.23 -9.26
C SER A 242 -10.20 26.26 -10.30
N MET A 243 -10.00 25.97 -11.59
CA MET A 243 -10.57 26.78 -12.69
C MET A 243 -12.10 26.77 -12.67
N MET A 244 -12.72 25.59 -12.54
CA MET A 244 -14.18 25.47 -12.49
C MET A 244 -14.77 26.22 -11.29
N ALA A 245 -14.12 26.12 -10.12
CA ALA A 245 -14.50 26.89 -8.93
C ALA A 245 -14.36 28.41 -9.13
N GLN A 246 -13.39 28.88 -9.92
CA GLN A 246 -13.30 30.30 -10.30
C GLN A 246 -14.44 30.69 -11.25
N MET A 247 -14.75 29.88 -12.27
CA MET A 247 -15.86 30.15 -13.19
C MET A 247 -17.23 30.18 -12.48
N VAL A 248 -17.40 29.42 -11.40
CA VAL A 248 -18.56 29.53 -10.50
C VAL A 248 -18.58 30.87 -9.77
N ARG A 249 -17.45 31.31 -9.18
CA ARG A 249 -17.35 32.63 -8.51
C ARG A 249 -17.61 33.80 -9.48
N ASP A 250 -17.07 33.72 -10.68
CA ASP A 250 -17.30 34.67 -11.78
C ASP A 250 -18.78 34.70 -12.23
N GLY A 251 -19.58 33.69 -11.88
CA GLY A 251 -20.96 33.53 -12.34
C GLY A 251 -21.11 33.02 -13.77
N LYS A 252 -20.04 32.46 -14.36
CA LYS A 252 -20.05 31.82 -15.69
C LYS A 252 -20.67 30.41 -15.65
N ILE A 253 -20.68 29.77 -14.48
CA ILE A 253 -21.31 28.48 -14.23
C ILE A 253 -22.39 28.63 -13.15
N SER A 254 -23.60 28.18 -13.45
CA SER A 254 -24.79 28.17 -12.58
C SER A 254 -25.46 26.77 -12.62
N PRO A 255 -26.48 26.46 -11.77
CA PRO A 255 -27.06 25.12 -11.65
C PRO A 255 -27.75 24.54 -12.91
N TRP A 256 -27.82 25.32 -13.99
CA TRP A 256 -28.44 24.97 -15.28
C TRP A 256 -27.55 25.34 -16.48
N SER A 257 -26.29 25.73 -16.26
CA SER A 257 -25.32 25.78 -17.37
C SER A 257 -25.20 24.41 -18.02
N MET A 258 -25.12 24.35 -19.34
CA MET A 258 -24.90 23.11 -20.09
C MET A 258 -23.46 23.04 -20.60
N TRP A 259 -22.93 21.83 -20.77
CA TRP A 259 -21.53 21.67 -21.24
C TRP A 259 -21.27 22.36 -22.58
N LYS A 260 -22.26 22.38 -23.49
CA LYS A 260 -22.19 23.10 -24.79
C LYS A 260 -21.93 24.61 -24.65
N ASP A 261 -22.30 25.22 -23.53
CA ASP A 261 -22.16 26.66 -23.29
C ASP A 261 -20.80 26.96 -22.59
N ILE A 262 -20.28 25.99 -21.83
CA ILE A 262 -19.00 26.09 -21.11
C ILE A 262 -17.81 25.65 -21.98
N TYR A 263 -17.97 24.61 -22.82
CA TYR A 263 -16.92 24.07 -23.67
C TYR A 263 -16.24 25.13 -24.56
N PRO A 264 -16.95 26.04 -25.25
CA PRO A 264 -16.31 27.10 -26.04
C PRO A 264 -15.41 28.05 -25.23
N ILE A 265 -15.64 28.15 -23.92
CA ILE A 265 -14.87 29.00 -22.99
C ILE A 265 -13.61 28.28 -22.50
N VAL A 266 -13.65 26.96 -22.34
CA VAL A 266 -12.56 26.16 -21.72
C VAL A 266 -11.72 25.37 -22.72
N LYS A 267 -12.19 25.13 -23.95
CA LYS A 267 -11.55 24.23 -24.93
C LYS A 267 -10.07 24.52 -25.22
N ASP A 268 -9.69 25.79 -25.19
CA ASP A 268 -8.33 26.27 -25.50
C ASP A 268 -7.51 26.54 -24.22
N ASP A 269 -8.10 26.38 -23.03
CA ASP A 269 -7.41 26.63 -21.75
C ASP A 269 -6.40 25.49 -21.45
N PRO A 270 -5.12 25.80 -21.14
CA PRO A 270 -4.11 24.81 -20.81
C PRO A 270 -4.53 23.82 -19.71
N ARG A 271 -5.39 24.24 -18.78
CA ARG A 271 -5.88 23.43 -17.66
C ARG A 271 -6.93 22.41 -18.10
N TYR A 272 -7.68 22.70 -19.17
CA TYR A 272 -8.59 21.76 -19.82
C TYR A 272 -7.83 20.82 -20.76
N THR A 273 -6.94 21.34 -21.61
CA THR A 273 -6.20 20.52 -22.58
C THR A 273 -5.27 19.53 -21.89
N SER A 274 -4.60 19.95 -20.81
CA SER A 274 -3.74 19.06 -19.99
C SER A 274 -4.50 17.87 -19.39
N MET A 275 -5.82 17.99 -19.18
CA MET A 275 -6.68 16.94 -18.63
C MET A 275 -7.11 15.87 -19.64
N LEU A 276 -6.96 16.11 -20.94
CA LEU A 276 -7.43 15.20 -21.98
C LEU A 276 -6.57 13.93 -22.06
N GLY A 277 -7.22 12.78 -22.32
CA GLY A 277 -6.54 11.48 -22.45
C GLY A 277 -6.02 10.87 -21.14
N GLN A 278 -6.21 11.52 -19.99
CA GLN A 278 -5.83 10.97 -18.68
C GLN A 278 -6.83 9.92 -18.16
N GLY A 279 -6.35 9.02 -17.30
CA GLY A 279 -7.22 8.11 -16.55
C GLY A 279 -7.85 8.78 -15.31
N GLY A 280 -9.09 8.39 -14.99
CA GLY A 280 -9.86 8.91 -13.85
C GLY A 280 -11.02 9.80 -14.31
N SER A 281 -11.43 10.75 -13.45
CA SER A 281 -12.53 11.67 -13.74
C SER A 281 -12.21 12.59 -14.92
N THR A 282 -13.07 12.55 -15.95
CA THR A 282 -12.98 13.38 -17.14
C THR A 282 -13.39 14.84 -16.87
N PRO A 283 -12.98 15.82 -17.71
CA PRO A 283 -13.42 17.21 -17.60
C PRO A 283 -14.95 17.40 -17.56
N LEU A 284 -15.68 16.51 -18.23
CA LEU A 284 -17.14 16.51 -18.31
C LEU A 284 -17.79 15.97 -17.02
N GLU A 285 -17.27 14.87 -16.46
CA GLU A 285 -17.72 14.35 -15.16
C GLU A 285 -17.45 15.37 -14.04
N LEU A 286 -16.29 16.03 -14.06
CA LEU A 286 -15.95 17.09 -13.10
C LEU A 286 -16.82 18.34 -13.26
N PHE A 287 -17.28 18.65 -14.47
CA PHE A 287 -18.29 19.68 -14.69
C PHE A 287 -19.64 19.28 -14.08
N PHE A 288 -20.10 18.05 -14.30
CA PHE A 288 -21.37 17.58 -13.72
C PHE A 288 -21.31 17.43 -12.19
N GLU A 289 -20.16 17.09 -11.60
CA GLU A 289 -19.91 17.15 -10.14
C GLU A 289 -20.19 18.58 -9.62
N VAL A 290 -19.62 19.59 -10.27
CA VAL A 290 -19.84 21.00 -9.92
C VAL A 290 -21.31 21.43 -10.10
N ILE A 291 -21.96 21.06 -11.22
CA ILE A 291 -23.38 21.37 -11.47
C ILE A 291 -24.29 20.71 -10.42
N PHE A 292 -24.01 19.46 -10.03
CA PHE A 292 -24.75 18.76 -8.99
C PHE A 292 -24.63 19.46 -7.63
N ASP A 293 -23.41 19.85 -7.23
CA ASP A 293 -23.17 20.59 -5.98
C ASP A 293 -23.85 21.97 -5.97
N LEU A 294 -23.95 22.63 -7.13
CA LEU A 294 -24.66 23.89 -7.29
C LEU A 294 -26.18 23.72 -7.20
N ASP A 295 -26.75 22.70 -7.86
CA ASP A 295 -28.17 22.37 -7.82
C ASP A 295 -28.62 21.95 -6.41
N MET A 296 -27.78 21.22 -5.67
CA MET A 296 -28.07 20.84 -4.28
C MET A 296 -27.96 22.01 -3.29
N ARG A 297 -26.99 22.92 -3.45
CA ARG A 297 -26.93 24.19 -2.70
C ARG A 297 -28.16 25.05 -2.98
N TYR A 298 -28.45 25.28 -4.26
CA TYR A 298 -29.62 26.05 -4.67
C TYR A 298 -30.92 25.47 -4.08
N LYS A 299 -31.17 24.16 -4.20
CA LYS A 299 -32.39 23.54 -3.63
C LYS A 299 -32.56 23.74 -2.13
N ARG A 300 -31.45 23.70 -1.36
CA ARG A 300 -31.47 23.85 0.10
C ARG A 300 -31.91 25.25 0.53
N GLU A 301 -31.36 26.28 -0.13
CA GLU A 301 -31.46 27.67 0.34
C GLU A 301 -32.46 28.51 -0.48
N ARG A 302 -32.83 28.06 -1.69
CA ARG A 302 -33.75 28.77 -2.60
C ARG A 302 -35.02 29.29 -1.92
N LYS A 303 -35.64 28.52 -1.02
CA LYS A 303 -36.89 28.96 -0.38
C LYS A 303 -36.63 30.20 0.49
N ALA A 304 -35.65 30.14 1.39
CA ALA A 304 -35.27 31.26 2.24
C ALA A 304 -34.88 32.50 1.41
N VAL A 305 -34.06 32.32 0.37
CA VAL A 305 -33.66 33.42 -0.52
C VAL A 305 -34.85 34.02 -1.26
N LEU A 306 -35.77 33.20 -1.80
CA LEU A 306 -36.96 33.72 -2.49
C LEU A 306 -37.96 34.40 -1.56
N ASP A 307 -38.08 33.95 -0.31
CA ASP A 307 -38.97 34.55 0.67
C ASP A 307 -38.40 35.89 1.18
N PHE A 308 -37.09 35.96 1.43
CA PHE A 308 -36.35 37.20 1.70
C PHE A 308 -36.48 38.24 0.57
N LEU A 309 -36.30 37.82 -0.69
CA LEU A 309 -36.43 38.73 -1.84
C LEU A 309 -37.84 39.32 -2.01
N LYS A 310 -38.90 38.59 -1.56
CA LYS A 310 -40.27 39.14 -1.52
C LYS A 310 -40.43 40.18 -0.42
N GLU A 311 -39.87 39.92 0.76
CA GLU A 311 -39.92 40.83 1.91
C GLU A 311 -39.25 42.16 1.59
N LEU A 312 -38.07 42.12 0.94
CA LEU A 312 -37.37 43.30 0.44
C LEU A 312 -38.05 43.99 -0.75
N ARG A 313 -39.13 43.41 -1.31
CA ARG A 313 -39.78 43.84 -2.57
C ARG A 313 -38.77 44.04 -3.71
N ALA A 314 -37.84 43.09 -3.88
CA ALA A 314 -36.83 43.16 -4.93
C ALA A 314 -37.48 43.01 -6.32
N GLU A 315 -37.25 43.99 -7.20
CA GLU A 315 -37.85 44.05 -8.54
C GLU A 315 -36.83 43.63 -9.60
N VAL A 316 -37.17 42.62 -10.39
CA VAL A 316 -36.33 42.13 -11.50
C VAL A 316 -37.09 42.30 -12.80
N GLY A 317 -36.72 43.34 -13.56
CA GLY A 317 -37.21 43.61 -14.91
C GLY A 317 -36.41 42.85 -15.99
N PRO A 318 -36.81 42.99 -17.28
CA PRO A 318 -36.11 42.35 -18.38
C PRO A 318 -34.67 42.87 -18.56
N ASP A 319 -34.42 44.14 -18.27
CA ASP A 319 -33.12 44.80 -18.47
C ASP A 319 -32.31 45.01 -17.17
N THR A 320 -32.84 44.54 -16.02
CA THR A 320 -32.13 44.60 -14.74
C THR A 320 -30.84 43.78 -14.82
N THR A 321 -29.70 44.40 -14.51
CA THR A 321 -28.40 43.71 -14.42
C THR A 321 -28.19 43.08 -13.04
N TYR A 322 -27.28 42.10 -12.94
CA TYR A 322 -26.98 41.48 -11.64
C TYR A 322 -26.46 42.48 -10.60
N GLN A 323 -25.67 43.48 -11.03
CA GLN A 323 -25.16 44.51 -10.11
C GLN A 323 -26.30 45.39 -9.57
N MET A 324 -27.22 45.85 -10.43
CA MET A 324 -28.40 46.61 -9.97
C MET A 324 -29.27 45.82 -8.97
N PHE A 325 -29.39 44.51 -9.19
CA PHE A 325 -30.09 43.63 -8.26
C PHE A 325 -29.35 43.46 -6.94
N VAL A 326 -28.03 43.25 -6.96
CA VAL A 326 -27.21 43.20 -5.73
C VAL A 326 -27.29 44.53 -4.96
N ASP A 327 -27.20 45.67 -5.64
CA ASP A 327 -27.37 46.99 -5.03
C ASP A 327 -28.74 47.15 -4.36
N GLN A 328 -29.82 46.71 -5.03
CA GLN A 328 -31.17 46.75 -4.47
C GLN A 328 -31.30 45.89 -3.21
N VAL A 329 -30.75 44.67 -3.23
CA VAL A 329 -30.81 43.76 -2.07
C VAL A 329 -29.91 44.27 -0.93
N THR A 330 -28.73 44.84 -1.23
CA THR A 330 -27.77 45.36 -0.23
C THR A 330 -28.32 46.60 0.49
N ARG A 331 -29.06 47.46 -0.21
CA ARG A 331 -29.65 48.68 0.37
C ARG A 331 -30.76 48.41 1.38
N VAL A 332 -31.40 47.23 1.33
CA VAL A 332 -32.62 46.93 2.08
C VAL A 332 -32.43 45.79 3.09
N GLY A 333 -31.43 44.90 2.92
CA GLY A 333 -31.20 43.78 3.82
C GLY A 333 -29.75 43.29 3.89
N ASN A 334 -29.45 42.48 4.91
CA ASN A 334 -28.11 41.94 5.14
C ASN A 334 -27.80 40.76 4.19
N ILE A 335 -27.13 41.04 3.07
CA ILE A 335 -26.69 40.02 2.09
C ILE A 335 -25.71 38.99 2.67
N GLU A 336 -24.95 39.32 3.72
CA GLU A 336 -23.84 38.47 4.22
C GLU A 336 -24.30 37.07 4.69
N GLN A 337 -25.61 36.90 4.95
CA GLN A 337 -26.19 35.62 5.37
C GLN A 337 -26.61 34.70 4.21
N ILE A 338 -26.50 35.15 2.95
CA ILE A 338 -26.95 34.40 1.76
C ILE A 338 -25.74 33.99 0.92
N ASP A 339 -25.65 32.71 0.53
CA ASP A 339 -24.63 32.25 -0.43
C ASP A 339 -24.75 33.07 -1.73
N PRO A 340 -23.71 33.85 -2.14
CA PRO A 340 -23.75 34.67 -3.35
C PRO A 340 -24.02 33.86 -4.62
N VAL A 341 -23.69 32.57 -4.62
CA VAL A 341 -23.96 31.65 -5.73
C VAL A 341 -25.46 31.31 -5.80
N VAL A 342 -26.11 31.09 -4.66
CA VAL A 342 -27.57 30.87 -4.57
C VAL A 342 -28.33 32.15 -4.91
N LEU A 343 -27.85 33.31 -4.46
CA LEU A 343 -28.42 34.63 -4.80
C LEU A 343 -28.34 34.91 -6.31
N ARG A 344 -27.17 34.67 -6.93
CA ARG A 344 -27.00 34.79 -8.38
C ARG A 344 -27.90 33.84 -9.16
N ALA A 345 -28.01 32.59 -8.73
CA ALA A 345 -28.92 31.61 -9.31
C ALA A 345 -30.40 32.07 -9.17
N ALA A 346 -30.80 32.60 -8.01
CA ALA A 346 -32.14 33.16 -7.82
C ALA A 346 -32.42 34.35 -8.76
N PHE A 347 -31.48 35.30 -8.88
CA PHE A 347 -31.55 36.42 -9.82
C PHE A 347 -31.69 35.94 -11.27
N GLU A 348 -30.82 35.05 -11.74
CA GLU A 348 -30.81 34.60 -13.13
C GLU A 348 -32.14 33.92 -13.49
N LYS A 349 -32.73 33.15 -12.57
CA LYS A 349 -34.08 32.58 -12.72
C LYS A 349 -35.19 33.65 -12.75
N LEU A 350 -35.09 34.70 -11.94
CA LEU A 350 -36.04 35.81 -11.94
C LEU A 350 -35.92 36.65 -13.22
N SER A 351 -34.71 36.92 -13.70
CA SER A 351 -34.44 37.61 -14.96
C SER A 351 -34.94 36.81 -16.16
N LEU A 352 -34.72 35.49 -16.19
CA LEU A 352 -35.30 34.59 -17.19
C LEU A 352 -36.83 34.65 -17.19
N LYS A 353 -37.46 34.62 -16.01
CA LYS A 353 -38.92 34.78 -15.87
C LYS A 353 -39.39 36.14 -16.39
N ALA A 354 -38.75 37.24 -15.99
CA ALA A 354 -39.10 38.60 -16.42
C ALA A 354 -38.96 38.79 -17.94
N LYS A 355 -37.86 38.28 -18.52
CA LYS A 355 -37.64 38.28 -19.99
C LYS A 355 -38.62 37.40 -20.75
N ARG A 356 -39.08 36.30 -20.14
CA ARG A 356 -40.15 35.45 -20.71
C ARG A 356 -41.48 36.20 -20.70
N GLU A 357 -41.89 36.74 -19.56
CA GLU A 357 -43.14 37.51 -19.45
C GLU A 357 -43.13 38.78 -20.33
N HIS A 358 -42.01 39.47 -20.46
CA HIS A 358 -41.88 40.61 -21.37
C HIS A 358 -42.03 40.19 -22.83
N ARG A 359 -41.40 39.08 -23.25
CA ARG A 359 -41.61 38.51 -24.59
C ARG A 359 -43.04 38.03 -24.81
N GLU A 360 -43.65 37.38 -23.82
CA GLU A 360 -45.03 36.90 -23.87
C GLU A 360 -46.00 38.09 -24.03
N ARG A 361 -45.89 39.16 -23.22
CA ARG A 361 -46.69 40.39 -23.41
C ARG A 361 -46.48 41.03 -24.79
N ARG A 362 -45.23 41.03 -25.30
CA ARG A 362 -44.92 41.60 -26.63
C ARG A 362 -45.43 40.73 -27.79
N ALA A 363 -45.50 39.41 -27.61
CA ALA A 363 -46.11 38.47 -28.56
C ALA A 363 -47.64 38.37 -28.42
N GLU A 364 -48.19 38.73 -27.26
CA GLU A 364 -49.62 38.93 -27.04
C GLU A 364 -50.11 40.22 -27.71
N MET A 365 -49.27 41.27 -27.77
CA MET A 365 -49.48 42.45 -28.61
C MET A 365 -49.21 42.24 -30.12
N GLY A 366 -48.60 41.11 -30.53
CA GLY A 366 -48.19 40.85 -31.91
C GLY A 366 -48.31 39.38 -32.28
N MET A 367 -49.47 38.99 -32.82
CA MET A 367 -49.91 37.63 -33.22
C MET A 367 -48.79 36.56 -33.34
N GLY A 368 -48.49 35.85 -32.24
CA GLY A 368 -47.50 34.76 -32.28
C GLY A 368 -47.46 33.80 -31.08
N ILE A 369 -48.41 33.92 -30.15
CA ILE A 369 -48.32 33.41 -28.77
C ILE A 369 -48.15 31.88 -28.68
N GLY A 370 -48.76 31.13 -29.61
CA GLY A 370 -48.93 29.67 -29.49
C GLY A 370 -47.67 28.82 -29.73
N ILE A 371 -46.65 29.35 -30.42
CA ILE A 371 -45.47 28.59 -30.83
C ILE A 371 -44.33 28.75 -29.82
N GLU A 372 -43.98 29.97 -29.42
CA GLU A 372 -42.84 30.21 -28.52
C GLU A 372 -43.11 29.69 -27.08
N LYS A 373 -44.32 29.87 -26.54
CA LYS A 373 -44.73 29.22 -25.26
C LYS A 373 -44.59 27.69 -25.35
N ARG A 374 -44.94 27.09 -26.49
CA ARG A 374 -44.85 25.63 -26.73
C ARG A 374 -43.41 25.15 -26.88
N ILE A 375 -42.53 25.93 -27.51
CA ILE A 375 -41.09 25.65 -27.60
C ILE A 375 -40.44 25.73 -26.22
N VAL A 376 -40.69 26.80 -25.45
CA VAL A 376 -40.09 26.98 -24.11
C VAL A 376 -40.57 25.87 -23.17
N GLN A 377 -41.88 25.60 -23.09
CA GLN A 377 -42.41 24.49 -22.30
C GLN A 377 -41.87 23.12 -22.76
N LYS A 378 -41.68 22.91 -24.07
CA LYS A 378 -41.05 21.68 -24.60
C LYS A 378 -39.59 21.58 -24.17
N THR A 379 -38.82 22.66 -24.17
CA THR A 379 -37.43 22.66 -23.68
C THR A 379 -37.33 22.48 -22.16
N GLU A 380 -38.19 23.12 -21.37
CA GLU A 380 -38.23 22.94 -19.91
C GLU A 380 -38.67 21.51 -19.54
N LYS A 381 -39.71 20.96 -20.21
CA LYS A 381 -40.08 19.54 -20.07
C LYS A 381 -38.96 18.61 -20.52
N MET A 382 -38.30 18.86 -21.66
CA MET A 382 -37.16 18.05 -22.14
C MET A 382 -36.02 18.00 -21.12
N ILE A 383 -35.57 19.14 -20.59
CA ILE A 383 -34.49 19.19 -19.58
C ILE A 383 -34.92 18.50 -18.27
N LEU A 384 -36.20 18.60 -17.90
CA LEU A 384 -36.71 17.92 -16.71
C LEU A 384 -36.84 16.40 -16.92
N ILE A 385 -37.22 15.97 -18.13
CA ILE A 385 -37.26 14.57 -18.56
C ILE A 385 -35.83 14.01 -18.60
N GLU A 386 -34.89 14.68 -19.26
CA GLU A 386 -33.47 14.35 -19.31
C GLU A 386 -32.88 14.23 -17.88
N LYS A 387 -33.08 15.22 -17.00
CA LYS A 387 -32.69 15.14 -15.58
C LYS A 387 -33.47 14.10 -14.76
N ARG A 388 -34.60 13.56 -15.23
CA ARG A 388 -35.35 12.46 -14.58
C ARG A 388 -34.88 11.10 -15.10
N GLU A 389 -34.59 11.00 -16.39
CA GLU A 389 -34.01 9.86 -17.07
C GLU A 389 -32.57 9.62 -16.65
N GLU A 390 -31.74 10.65 -16.53
CA GLU A 390 -30.37 10.58 -15.99
C GLU A 390 -30.37 10.03 -14.55
N ARG A 391 -31.26 10.54 -13.69
CA ARG A 391 -31.44 10.02 -12.32
C ARG A 391 -32.04 8.61 -12.27
N ARG A 392 -32.88 8.23 -13.24
CA ARG A 392 -33.38 6.85 -13.40
C ARG A 392 -32.25 5.92 -13.87
N ARG A 393 -31.49 6.30 -14.91
CA ARG A 393 -30.29 5.62 -15.41
C ARG A 393 -29.30 5.40 -14.27
N TYR A 394 -28.87 6.45 -13.57
CA TYR A 394 -27.91 6.33 -12.46
C TYR A 394 -28.39 5.36 -11.36
N LYS A 395 -29.68 5.42 -10.96
CA LYS A 395 -30.26 4.47 -10.01
C LYS A 395 -30.26 3.02 -10.52
N LYS A 396 -30.65 2.80 -11.78
CA LYS A 396 -30.63 1.48 -12.43
C LYS A 396 -29.21 0.92 -12.54
N MET A 397 -28.24 1.75 -12.92
CA MET A 397 -26.81 1.39 -12.95
C MET A 397 -26.29 1.00 -11.56
N ASP A 398 -26.63 1.74 -10.51
CA ASP A 398 -26.20 1.43 -9.14
C ASP A 398 -26.91 0.20 -8.55
N ALA A 399 -28.16 -0.05 -8.94
CA ALA A 399 -28.88 -1.28 -8.59
C ALA A 399 -28.21 -2.52 -9.21
N LEU A 400 -27.86 -2.46 -10.51
CA LEU A 400 -27.12 -3.53 -11.19
C LEU A 400 -25.71 -3.74 -10.58
N LYS A 401 -24.97 -2.66 -10.26
CA LYS A 401 -23.69 -2.76 -9.51
C LYS A 401 -23.86 -3.41 -8.14
N SER A 402 -24.96 -3.14 -7.44
CA SER A 402 -25.29 -3.76 -6.15
C SER A 402 -25.52 -5.27 -6.30
N ILE A 403 -26.16 -5.72 -7.38
CA ILE A 403 -26.34 -7.15 -7.68
C ILE A 403 -25.01 -7.81 -8.00
N LEU A 404 -24.20 -7.23 -8.90
CA LEU A 404 -22.86 -7.76 -9.24
C LEU A 404 -21.96 -7.93 -7.99
N LYS A 405 -22.15 -7.07 -6.98
CA LYS A 405 -21.45 -7.14 -5.69
C LYS A 405 -22.02 -8.19 -4.71
N LYS A 406 -23.26 -8.66 -4.89
CA LYS A 406 -24.00 -9.55 -3.98
C LYS A 406 -24.24 -10.96 -4.52
N LEU A 407 -23.75 -11.28 -5.72
CA LEU A 407 -23.85 -12.64 -6.29
C LEU A 407 -23.18 -13.67 -5.36
N ASP A 408 -23.89 -14.75 -5.04
CA ASP A 408 -23.44 -15.82 -4.13
C ASP A 408 -22.17 -16.55 -4.62
N SER A 409 -21.91 -16.50 -5.94
CA SER A 409 -20.63 -16.86 -6.53
C SER A 409 -19.87 -15.60 -6.91
N PRO A 410 -18.72 -15.29 -6.26
CA PRO A 410 -17.92 -14.12 -6.57
C PRO A 410 -17.47 -14.11 -8.04
N ILE A 411 -17.67 -12.99 -8.73
CA ILE A 411 -17.09 -12.75 -10.05
C ILE A 411 -15.57 -12.59 -9.87
N THR A 412 -14.78 -13.40 -10.57
CA THR A 412 -13.33 -13.29 -10.60
C THR A 412 -12.85 -12.38 -11.73
N THR A 413 -11.61 -11.91 -11.67
CA THR A 413 -11.02 -10.98 -12.65
C THR A 413 -10.98 -11.53 -14.09
N THR A 414 -11.14 -12.85 -14.27
CA THR A 414 -11.14 -13.56 -15.54
C THR A 414 -12.53 -14.02 -16.00
N THR A 415 -13.59 -13.77 -15.23
CA THR A 415 -14.95 -14.22 -15.62
C THR A 415 -15.39 -13.46 -16.89
N PRO A 416 -15.77 -14.14 -17.98
CA PRO A 416 -16.30 -13.47 -19.16
C PRO A 416 -17.75 -13.03 -18.93
N TRP A 417 -18.14 -11.91 -19.56
CA TRP A 417 -19.51 -11.37 -19.45
C TRP A 417 -20.60 -12.41 -19.77
N SER A 418 -20.32 -13.32 -20.71
CA SER A 418 -21.20 -14.42 -21.12
C SER A 418 -21.56 -15.42 -19.99
N GLU A 419 -20.69 -15.62 -18.99
CA GLU A 419 -21.01 -16.47 -17.82
C GLU A 419 -21.83 -15.76 -16.75
N VAL A 420 -21.85 -14.43 -16.77
CA VAL A 420 -22.54 -13.60 -15.78
C VAL A 420 -23.98 -13.36 -16.21
N ILE A 421 -24.24 -13.13 -17.51
CA ILE A 421 -25.58 -12.95 -18.09
C ILE A 421 -26.60 -13.95 -17.52
N PRO A 422 -26.39 -15.29 -17.54
CA PRO A 422 -27.40 -16.25 -17.08
C PRO A 422 -27.80 -16.11 -15.61
N ARG A 423 -26.94 -15.50 -14.79
CA ARG A 423 -27.10 -15.35 -13.33
C ARG A 423 -27.86 -14.07 -12.97
N ILE A 424 -27.71 -13.01 -13.77
CA ILE A 424 -28.35 -11.71 -13.56
C ILE A 424 -29.58 -11.47 -14.44
N GLN A 425 -29.74 -12.19 -15.56
CA GLN A 425 -30.84 -12.00 -16.52
C GLN A 425 -32.26 -12.17 -15.94
N ARG A 426 -32.41 -12.87 -14.80
CA ARG A 426 -33.69 -13.07 -14.11
C ARG A 426 -34.04 -11.95 -13.11
N GLN A 427 -33.16 -10.97 -12.92
CA GLN A 427 -33.38 -9.86 -12.01
C GLN A 427 -33.97 -8.66 -12.76
N PRO A 428 -35.03 -8.01 -12.25
CA PRO A 428 -35.67 -6.87 -12.92
C PRO A 428 -34.68 -5.72 -13.17
N GLU A 429 -33.68 -5.55 -12.29
CA GLU A 429 -32.64 -4.52 -12.42
C GLU A 429 -31.64 -4.78 -13.56
N TYR A 430 -31.58 -6.00 -14.12
CA TYR A 430 -30.83 -6.29 -15.35
C TYR A 430 -31.63 -5.86 -16.58
N GLU A 431 -32.90 -6.29 -16.64
CA GLU A 431 -33.81 -5.97 -17.74
C GLU A 431 -33.97 -4.45 -17.91
N ASP A 432 -33.98 -3.71 -16.80
CA ASP A 432 -34.11 -2.26 -16.73
C ASP A 432 -32.99 -1.44 -17.40
N VAL A 433 -31.82 -2.02 -17.70
CA VAL A 433 -30.64 -1.35 -18.29
C VAL A 433 -30.39 -1.84 -19.71
N ASP A 434 -29.97 -0.99 -20.64
CA ASP A 434 -29.62 -1.40 -22.02
C ASP A 434 -28.31 -2.20 -22.10
N GLU A 435 -28.17 -3.06 -23.11
CA GLU A 435 -27.06 -4.02 -23.18
C GLU A 435 -25.66 -3.39 -23.29
N GLY A 436 -25.54 -2.25 -23.96
CA GLY A 436 -24.29 -1.48 -23.99
C GLY A 436 -23.89 -0.98 -22.60
N THR A 437 -24.84 -0.37 -21.89
CA THR A 437 -24.64 0.13 -20.51
C THR A 437 -24.41 -1.01 -19.51
N ARG A 438 -25.08 -2.17 -19.67
CA ARG A 438 -24.82 -3.37 -18.84
C ARG A 438 -23.35 -3.81 -18.94
N LYS A 439 -22.81 -3.89 -20.16
CA LYS A 439 -21.41 -4.24 -20.41
C LYS A 439 -20.45 -3.21 -19.83
N GLU A 440 -20.71 -1.91 -20.02
CA GLU A 440 -19.87 -0.85 -19.46
C GLU A 440 -19.81 -0.89 -17.92
N ILE A 441 -20.94 -1.19 -17.26
CA ILE A 441 -20.99 -1.39 -15.80
C ILE A 441 -20.12 -2.59 -15.39
N TYR A 442 -20.20 -3.69 -16.13
CA TYR A 442 -19.41 -4.88 -15.89
C TYR A 442 -17.91 -4.63 -16.06
N ASP A 443 -17.50 -4.01 -17.16
CA ASP A 443 -16.10 -3.69 -17.45
C ASP A 443 -15.51 -2.75 -16.36
N LYS A 444 -16.29 -1.77 -15.89
CA LYS A 444 -15.92 -0.91 -14.74
C LYS A 444 -15.87 -1.67 -13.40
N PHE A 445 -16.68 -2.72 -13.22
CA PHE A 445 -16.67 -3.56 -12.02
C PHE A 445 -15.45 -4.50 -12.01
N ILE A 446 -15.17 -5.17 -13.14
CA ILE A 446 -13.97 -6.00 -13.34
C ILE A 446 -12.70 -5.15 -13.19
N SER A 447 -12.65 -3.96 -13.79
CA SER A 447 -11.50 -3.04 -13.64
C SER A 447 -11.19 -2.71 -12.18
N ARG A 448 -12.22 -2.50 -11.35
CA ARG A 448 -12.07 -2.26 -9.90
C ARG A 448 -11.66 -3.52 -9.12
N LEU A 449 -12.08 -4.71 -9.57
CA LEU A 449 -11.60 -5.98 -8.99
C LEU A 449 -10.14 -6.23 -9.34
N ILE A 450 -9.72 -5.94 -10.57
CA ILE A 450 -8.32 -6.01 -11.01
C ILE A 450 -7.48 -4.99 -10.22
N GLU A 451 -7.88 -3.73 -10.12
CA GLU A 451 -7.16 -2.72 -9.33
C GLU A 451 -7.03 -3.12 -7.85
N LYS A 452 -8.05 -3.78 -7.29
CA LYS A 452 -8.01 -4.29 -5.92
C LYS A 452 -7.07 -5.51 -5.78
N ALA A 453 -7.04 -6.39 -6.77
CA ALA A 453 -6.15 -7.55 -6.81
C ALA A 453 -4.68 -7.15 -7.05
N GLU A 454 -4.41 -6.19 -7.94
CA GLU A 454 -3.09 -5.56 -8.11
C GLU A 454 -2.60 -5.01 -6.76
N ARG A 455 -3.45 -4.28 -6.03
CA ARG A 455 -3.09 -3.72 -4.72
C ARG A 455 -2.77 -4.78 -3.66
N SER A 456 -3.49 -5.91 -3.62
CA SER A 456 -3.14 -6.99 -2.69
C SER A 456 -1.87 -7.73 -3.08
N VAL A 457 -1.58 -7.89 -4.38
CA VAL A 457 -0.32 -8.50 -4.84
C VAL A 457 0.87 -7.54 -4.61
N GLU A 458 0.66 -6.23 -4.66
CA GLU A 458 1.65 -5.23 -4.22
C GLU A 458 1.94 -5.31 -2.71
N GLU A 459 0.96 -5.69 -1.86
CA GLU A 459 1.17 -5.93 -0.41
C GLU A 459 1.81 -7.31 -0.12
N ASP A 460 1.31 -8.40 -0.73
CA ASP A 460 1.87 -9.76 -0.55
C ASP A 460 3.30 -9.89 -1.11
N GLY A 461 3.65 -9.08 -2.13
CA GLY A 461 4.99 -8.99 -2.69
C GLY A 461 6.04 -8.43 -1.73
N GLU A 462 5.65 -7.75 -0.65
CA GLU A 462 6.58 -7.24 0.37
C GLU A 462 6.97 -8.28 1.43
N GLU A 463 6.16 -9.34 1.67
CA GLU A 463 6.51 -10.39 2.65
C GLU A 463 7.48 -11.46 2.12
N GLY A 464 7.58 -11.64 0.80
CA GLY A 464 8.44 -12.66 0.17
C GLY A 464 9.97 -12.49 0.41
N GLY A 465 10.41 -11.35 0.95
CA GLY A 465 11.81 -11.03 1.20
C GLY A 465 12.28 -11.20 2.66
N SER A 466 11.41 -11.56 3.61
CA SER A 466 11.74 -11.51 5.04
C SER A 466 12.32 -12.82 5.58
N MET A 467 13.66 -12.91 5.62
CA MET A 467 14.39 -14.09 6.11
C MET A 467 14.21 -14.32 7.63
N SER A 468 13.30 -15.25 7.97
CA SER A 468 13.21 -16.05 9.22
C SER A 468 13.97 -15.54 10.46
N LYS A 469 13.31 -14.72 11.29
CA LYS A 469 13.65 -14.59 12.72
C LYS A 469 12.79 -15.54 13.56
N LYS A 470 13.34 -16.72 13.88
CA LYS A 470 12.74 -17.70 14.80
C LYS A 470 12.35 -17.03 16.13
N ARG A 471 11.04 -17.01 16.44
CA ARG A 471 10.53 -16.76 17.79
C ARG A 471 10.54 -18.05 18.60
N SER A 472 11.44 -18.18 19.57
CA SER A 472 11.33 -19.18 20.63
C SER A 472 10.33 -18.70 21.68
N SER A 473 9.25 -19.47 21.88
CA SER A 473 8.24 -19.21 22.89
C SER A 473 8.75 -19.54 24.29
N SER A 474 8.63 -18.60 25.24
CA SER A 474 8.52 -18.90 26.67
C SER A 474 7.14 -18.44 27.16
N LYS A 475 6.57 -19.24 28.06
CA LYS A 475 5.15 -19.23 28.45
C LYS A 475 5.04 -18.75 29.89
N ARG A 476 3.83 -18.29 30.29
CA ARG A 476 3.40 -17.90 31.66
C ARG A 476 3.81 -16.48 32.10
N ASP A 477 3.02 -15.75 32.90
CA ASP A 477 1.67 -16.04 33.44
C ASP A 477 0.89 -14.74 33.76
N SER A 478 -0.41 -14.91 34.01
CA SER A 478 -1.27 -14.10 34.88
C SER A 478 -1.61 -12.62 34.59
N GLU A 479 -2.93 -12.43 34.46
CA GLU A 479 -3.77 -11.43 35.14
C GLU A 479 -3.97 -10.00 34.61
N HIS A 480 -5.24 -9.59 34.76
CA HIS A 480 -5.76 -8.24 34.52
C HIS A 480 -5.12 -7.22 35.46
N HIS A 481 -4.85 -6.00 34.97
CA HIS A 481 -5.46 -4.79 35.57
C HIS A 481 -5.40 -3.58 34.63
N ARG A 482 -6.49 -2.80 34.60
CA ARG A 482 -6.52 -1.45 34.00
C ARG A 482 -5.75 -0.49 34.91
N SER A 483 -4.98 0.48 34.37
CA SER A 483 -5.12 1.94 34.68
C SER A 483 -3.93 2.85 34.28
N SER A 484 -4.21 3.77 33.34
CA SER A 484 -3.82 5.20 33.36
C SER A 484 -2.41 5.70 32.98
N LYS A 485 -2.42 7.00 32.61
CA LYS A 485 -1.32 8.00 32.53
C LYS A 485 -0.49 7.93 31.24
N LYS A 486 -0.06 9.05 30.65
CA LYS A 486 -0.18 10.49 31.01
C LYS A 486 0.12 11.32 29.75
N HIS A 487 -0.45 12.51 29.58
CA HIS A 487 0.32 13.65 29.04
C HIS A 487 -0.15 14.97 29.64
N LYS A 488 0.79 15.90 29.82
CA LYS A 488 0.68 17.08 30.69
C LYS A 488 -0.12 18.23 30.06
N LYS A 489 -0.90 18.94 30.87
CA LYS A 489 -1.33 20.33 30.61
C LYS A 489 -0.38 21.31 31.31
N HIS A 490 -0.12 22.46 30.69
CA HIS A 490 0.38 23.64 31.40
C HIS A 490 -0.78 24.56 31.77
N HIS A 491 -0.63 25.29 32.88
CA HIS A 491 -1.65 26.15 33.46
C HIS A 491 -1.55 27.58 32.95
N ARG A 492 -2.70 28.29 32.94
CA ARG A 492 -2.78 29.64 33.49
C ARG A 492 -4.16 29.86 34.11
N SER A 493 -4.18 30.52 35.26
CA SER A 493 -5.34 30.66 36.13
C SER A 493 -5.82 32.11 36.18
N ARG A 494 -7.13 32.30 36.41
CA ARG A 494 -7.64 33.36 37.27
C ARG A 494 -9.03 32.98 37.78
N SER A 495 -9.27 33.25 39.05
CA SER A 495 -10.48 32.94 39.81
C SER A 495 -11.09 34.25 40.37
N ARG A 496 -12.31 34.13 40.92
CA ARG A 496 -13.22 35.14 41.53
C ARG A 496 -14.46 35.39 40.65
N SER A 497 -15.70 35.44 41.16
CA SER A 497 -16.22 35.14 42.51
C SER A 497 -17.71 34.74 42.43
N ARG A 498 -18.24 34.15 43.50
CA ARG A 498 -19.68 33.82 43.66
C ARG A 498 -20.55 35.08 43.78
N SER A 499 -21.79 34.98 43.31
CA SER A 499 -22.97 35.60 43.93
C SER A 499 -24.17 34.67 43.78
N SER A 500 -25.10 34.74 44.74
CA SER A 500 -26.25 33.85 44.89
C SER A 500 -27.55 34.64 44.86
N ALA A 501 -28.59 34.12 44.22
CA ALA A 501 -29.99 34.31 44.61
C ALA A 501 -30.87 33.31 43.83
N GLY A 502 -31.95 32.85 44.44
CA GLY A 502 -33.06 32.19 43.75
C GLY A 502 -34.36 32.49 44.50
N ALA A 503 -35.51 32.35 43.84
CA ALA A 503 -36.82 32.22 44.47
C ALA A 503 -37.93 31.88 43.46
N GLY A 504 -38.78 30.91 43.83
CA GLY A 504 -40.16 30.72 43.35
C GLY A 504 -40.38 30.13 41.95
N ALA A 505 -41.55 29.55 41.65
CA ALA A 505 -42.62 29.00 42.50
C ALA A 505 -43.61 28.20 41.62
N GLY A 506 -44.31 27.21 42.20
CA GLY A 506 -45.45 26.51 41.58
C GLY A 506 -45.09 25.34 40.64
N ASP A 507 -45.82 24.22 40.51
CA ASP A 507 -46.62 23.30 41.34
C ASP A 507 -47.26 22.29 40.32
N GLU A 508 -47.96 21.24 40.78
CA GLU A 508 -48.79 20.29 40.02
C GLU A 508 -48.11 19.16 39.18
N ASP A 509 -47.64 18.14 39.90
CA ASP A 509 -48.25 16.79 40.00
C ASP A 509 -48.53 15.87 38.76
N LYS A 510 -48.40 14.55 39.02
CA LYS A 510 -48.85 13.33 38.29
C LYS A 510 -48.18 12.86 36.98
N GLU A 511 -47.20 11.96 37.18
CA GLU A 511 -47.25 10.53 36.80
C GLU A 511 -47.56 10.12 35.32
N ARG A 512 -46.55 9.59 34.58
CA ARG A 512 -46.53 8.20 34.00
C ARG A 512 -45.48 7.91 32.90
N ARG A 513 -44.40 7.22 33.31
CA ARG A 513 -43.90 5.94 32.71
C ARG A 513 -43.81 5.82 31.17
N HIS A 514 -42.76 6.40 30.55
CA HIS A 514 -42.44 6.16 29.14
C HIS A 514 -41.94 4.74 28.82
N LYS A 515 -42.77 3.93 28.14
CA LYS A 515 -42.30 2.79 27.32
C LYS A 515 -41.79 3.31 25.96
N ARG A 516 -40.52 3.07 25.64
CA ARG A 516 -39.98 3.30 24.28
C ARG A 516 -40.49 2.22 23.31
N LYS A 517 -41.45 2.54 22.44
CA LYS A 517 -41.65 1.84 21.16
C LYS A 517 -41.02 2.65 20.03
N ARG A 518 -40.32 1.98 19.12
CA ARG A 518 -39.79 2.56 17.87
C ARG A 518 -40.63 2.04 16.70
N HIS A 519 -41.43 2.91 16.10
CA HIS A 519 -41.90 2.82 14.71
C HIS A 519 -41.68 4.23 14.13
N ALA A 520 -40.82 4.43 13.13
CA ALA A 520 -41.04 4.08 11.72
C ALA A 520 -42.15 4.94 11.11
N ASN A 521 -41.83 6.20 10.77
CA ASN A 521 -42.71 7.06 9.98
C ASN A 521 -42.27 7.02 8.51
N ARG A 522 -43.07 6.34 7.68
CA ARG A 522 -42.94 6.23 6.21
C ARG A 522 -44.37 6.13 5.67
N SER A 523 -45.01 7.25 5.33
CA SER A 523 -46.26 7.29 4.53
C SER A 523 -46.85 8.70 4.35
N GLU A 524 -46.05 9.75 4.09
CA GLU A 524 -46.60 11.08 3.72
C GLU A 524 -46.26 11.50 2.27
N ASP A 525 -45.24 10.92 1.63
CA ASP A 525 -44.89 11.19 0.21
C ASP A 525 -45.75 10.42 -0.83
N GLU A 526 -46.72 9.61 -0.39
CA GLU A 526 -47.45 8.67 -1.27
C GLU A 526 -48.88 9.10 -1.62
N LYS A 527 -49.36 10.25 -1.13
CA LYS A 527 -50.73 10.76 -1.41
C LYS A 527 -50.83 11.77 -2.55
N ASP A 528 -49.77 12.50 -2.87
CA ASP A 528 -49.72 13.40 -4.04
C ASP A 528 -49.45 12.66 -5.37
N LEU A 529 -49.33 11.33 -5.33
CA LEU A 529 -48.97 10.48 -6.47
C LEU A 529 -50.17 9.83 -7.18
N HIS A 530 -51.40 9.98 -6.67
CA HIS A 530 -52.59 9.29 -7.20
C HIS A 530 -53.76 10.22 -7.58
N MET A 531 -53.51 11.53 -7.75
CA MET A 531 -54.56 12.53 -8.01
C MET A 531 -54.35 13.34 -9.30
N MET A 532 -53.72 12.73 -10.31
CA MET A 532 -53.55 13.29 -11.67
C MET A 532 -53.71 12.24 -12.80
N GLU A 533 -54.39 11.11 -12.53
CA GLU A 533 -54.67 10.03 -13.51
C GLU A 533 -56.18 9.76 -13.67
N ALA A 534 -57.05 10.72 -13.30
CA ALA A 534 -58.50 10.53 -13.23
C ALA A 534 -59.35 11.64 -13.90
N GLU A 535 -58.77 12.44 -14.81
CA GLU A 535 -59.50 13.50 -15.56
C GLU A 535 -59.14 13.54 -17.08
N GLU A 536 -58.90 12.38 -17.71
CA GLU A 536 -58.86 12.24 -19.18
C GLU A 536 -59.75 11.05 -19.62
N GLY A 537 -61.05 11.10 -19.28
CA GLY A 537 -61.95 9.95 -19.37
C GLY A 537 -63.41 10.21 -19.72
N GLU A 538 -63.80 11.42 -20.14
CA GLU A 538 -65.08 11.71 -20.79
C GLU A 538 -65.01 13.07 -21.53
N ILE A 539 -65.94 13.32 -22.48
CA ILE A 539 -65.92 14.41 -23.50
C ILE A 539 -64.94 14.12 -24.66
N VAL A 540 -65.33 13.87 -25.92
CA VAL A 540 -66.62 13.74 -26.62
C VAL A 540 -66.41 12.80 -27.83
N ALA A 541 -67.48 12.08 -28.24
CA ALA A 541 -67.76 11.41 -29.54
C ALA A 541 -66.59 11.03 -30.48
#